data_AF-A0A835UL77-F1
#
_entry.id   AF-A0A835UL77-F1
#
_cell.length_a   1.000
_cell.length_b   1.000
_cell.length_c   1.000
_cell.angle_alpha   90.00
_cell.angle_beta   90.00
_cell.angle_gamma   90.00
#
_symmetry.space_group_name_H-M   'P 1'
#
loop_
_entity.id
_entity.type
_entity.pdbx_description
1 polymer ?
#
loop_
_entity_poly.entity_id
_entity_poly.type
_entity_poly.pdbx_seq_one_letter_code
_entity_poly.pdbx_strand_id
1 'polypeptide(L)' 'MMEAKVAAYSLSKLPNDTKIRNGDVIFGSGYRSSMPSFPLFQTFGIYDAASTADVLACCSFIMLK' A
#
# COMPACT_ATOMS: atom_id res chain seq x y z
N MET A 1 9.29 9.98 13.12
CA MET A 1 9.26 8.49 13.08
C MET A 1 7.93 7.91 13.56
N MET A 2 7.30 8.46 14.62
CA MET A 2 5.97 8.04 15.08
C MET A 2 4.89 8.16 13.99
N GLU A 3 4.86 9.29 13.28
CA GLU A 3 3.88 9.57 12.21
C GLU A 3 3.84 8.49 11.12
N ALA A 4 5.01 8.08 10.60
CA ALA A 4 5.10 7.05 9.56
C ALA A 4 4.56 5.69 10.05
N LYS A 5 4.80 5.35 11.32
CA LYS A 5 4.29 4.11 11.93
C LYS A 5 2.77 4.17 12.11
N VAL A 6 2.23 5.31 12.53
CA VAL A 6 0.78 5.55 12.65
C VAL A 6 0.10 5.50 11.29
N ALA A 7 0.71 6.09 10.27
CA ALA A 7 0.22 6.03 8.88
C ALA A 7 0.22 4.58 8.36
N ALA A 8 1.31 3.83 8.54
CA ALA A 8 1.39 2.42 8.15
C ALA A 8 0.33 1.56 8.87
N TYR A 9 0.10 1.80 10.15
CA TYR A 9 -0.97 1.13 10.89
C TYR A 9 -2.36 1.48 10.32
N SER A 10 -2.61 2.75 10.01
CA SER A 10 -3.87 3.20 9.41
C SER A 10 -4.12 2.57 8.04
N LEU A 11 -3.09 2.52 7.17
CA LEU A 11 -3.15 1.82 5.88
C LEU A 11 -3.52 0.34 6.04
N SER A 12 -2.96 -0.33 7.05
CA SER A 12 -3.23 -1.75 7.33
C SER A 12 -4.70 -2.03 7.69
N LYS A 13 -5.42 -1.01 8.20
CA LYS A 13 -6.81 -1.09 8.64
C LYS A 13 -7.82 -0.68 7.57
N LEU A 14 -7.36 -0.26 6.40
CA LEU A 14 -8.27 0.09 5.30
C LEU A 14 -9.10 -1.13 4.85
N PRO A 15 -10.32 -0.90 4.32
CA PRO A 15 -11.15 -1.92 3.69
C PRO A 15 -10.39 -2.65 2.57
N ASN A 16 -10.58 -3.97 2.45
CA ASN A 16 -9.81 -4.79 1.49
C ASN A 16 -9.93 -4.31 0.04
N ASP A 17 -11.13 -3.92 -0.38
CA ASP A 17 -11.44 -3.30 -1.67
C ASP A 17 -10.63 -2.01 -1.90
N THR A 18 -10.36 -1.22 -0.86
CA THR A 18 -9.47 -0.07 -0.97
C THR A 18 -8.02 -0.48 -1.10
N LYS A 19 -7.57 -1.49 -0.35
CA LYS A 19 -6.16 -1.92 -0.35
C LYS A 19 -5.75 -2.49 -1.71
N ILE A 20 -6.62 -3.26 -2.36
CA ILE A 20 -6.36 -3.81 -3.70
C ILE A 20 -6.27 -2.74 -4.80
N ARG A 21 -6.75 -1.50 -4.57
CA ARG A 21 -6.55 -0.39 -5.52
C ARG A 21 -5.08 0.01 -5.63
N ASN A 22 -4.26 -0.25 -4.60
CA ASN A 22 -2.82 -0.08 -4.68
C ASN A 22 -2.21 -1.28 -5.43
N GLY A 23 -2.41 -1.35 -6.74
CA GLY A 23 -1.89 -2.43 -7.58
C GLY A 23 -0.39 -2.36 -7.81
N ASP A 24 0.15 -3.41 -8.42
CA ASP A 24 1.54 -3.47 -8.87
C ASP A 24 1.74 -2.56 -10.08
N VAL A 25 2.75 -1.68 -10.03
CA VAL A 25 3.34 -1.02 -11.22
C VAL A 25 4.41 -1.94 -11.80
N ILE A 26 5.22 -2.54 -10.92
CA ILE A 26 6.07 -3.69 -11.21
C ILE A 26 5.69 -4.83 -10.26
N PHE A 27 6.03 -6.08 -10.61
CA PHE A 27 5.66 -7.23 -9.80
C PHE A 27 6.10 -7.10 -8.34
N GLY A 28 5.13 -7.16 -7.42
CA GLY A 28 5.33 -7.06 -5.98
C GLY A 28 5.48 -5.65 -5.41
N SER A 29 5.33 -4.59 -6.22
CA SER A 29 5.48 -3.21 -5.74
C SER A 29 4.24 -2.68 -5.01
N GLY A 30 3.06 -3.28 -5.18
CA GLY A 30 1.80 -2.79 -4.66
C GLY A 30 1.37 -3.46 -3.36
N TYR A 31 0.05 -3.53 -3.15
CA TYR A 31 -0.57 -4.25 -2.07
C TYR A 31 -0.54 -5.76 -2.32
N ARG A 32 -0.13 -6.52 -1.31
CA ARG A 32 -0.27 -7.98 -1.28
C ARG A 32 -1.03 -8.36 -0.03
N SER A 33 -2.12 -9.10 -0.22
CA SER A 33 -2.78 -9.81 0.86
C SER A 33 -1.88 -10.94 1.37
N SER A 34 -2.26 -11.51 2.51
CA SER A 34 -1.66 -12.76 2.95
C SER A 34 -1.85 -13.87 1.92
N MET A 35 -0.89 -14.78 1.90
CA MET A 35 -0.82 -15.93 1.00
C MET A 35 -0.49 -17.18 1.80
N PRO A 36 -0.79 -18.39 1.32
CA PRO A 36 -0.47 -19.62 2.05
C PRO A 36 1.01 -19.74 2.45
N SER A 37 1.92 -19.24 1.61
CA SER A 37 3.37 -19.20 1.91
C SER A 37 3.75 -18.14 2.96
N PHE A 38 2.92 -17.11 3.14
CA PHE A 38 3.12 -16.01 4.09
C PHE A 38 1.79 -15.63 4.77
N PRO A 39 1.23 -16.51 5.61
CA PRO A 39 -0.16 -16.39 6.07
C PRO A 39 -0.40 -15.20 7.00
N LEU A 40 0.67 -14.68 7.63
CA LEU A 40 0.63 -13.57 8.57
C LEU A 40 1.11 -12.24 7.99
N PHE A 41 1.60 -12.24 6.75
CA PHE A 41 2.12 -11.03 6.14
C PHE A 41 1.11 -10.41 5.21
N GLN A 42 1.01 -9.08 5.27
CA GLN A 42 0.46 -8.27 4.20
C GLN A 42 1.45 -7.15 3.94
N THR A 43 1.50 -6.65 2.71
CA THR A 43 2.44 -5.60 2.33
C THR A 43 1.71 -4.48 1.61
N PHE A 44 2.26 -3.27 1.75
CA PHE A 44 2.02 -2.15 0.87
C PHE A 44 3.37 -1.67 0.37
N GLY A 45 3.44 -1.33 -0.90
CA GLY A 45 4.60 -0.69 -1.48
C GLY A 45 4.18 0.37 -2.50
N ILE A 46 5.19 1.08 -2.99
CA ILE A 46 5.14 2.04 -4.08
C ILE A 46 6.36 1.78 -4.95
N TYR A 47 6.16 1.69 -6.26
CA TYR A 47 7.26 1.72 -7.22
C TYR A 47 7.74 3.16 -7.40
N ASP A 48 9.05 3.38 -7.41
CA ASP A 48 9.69 4.70 -7.45
C ASP A 48 9.20 5.69 -6.36
N ALA A 49 9.49 5.37 -5.10
CA ALA A 49 9.19 6.27 -3.99
C ALA A 49 9.99 7.60 -4.00
N ALA A 50 10.93 7.78 -4.93
CA ALA A 50 11.63 9.04 -5.12
C ALA A 50 10.85 10.01 -6.03
N SER A 51 9.97 9.49 -6.88
CA SER A 51 9.07 10.26 -7.73
C SER A 51 7.88 10.78 -6.93
N THR A 52 7.78 12.11 -6.82
CA THR A 52 6.64 12.76 -6.16
C THR A 52 5.33 12.45 -6.90
N ALA A 53 5.37 12.30 -8.23
CA ALA A 53 4.19 11.96 -9.02
C ALA A 53 3.65 10.57 -8.66
N ASP A 54 4.54 9.59 -8.49
CA ASP A 54 4.14 8.21 -8.16
C ASP A 54 3.63 8.09 -6.72
N VAL A 55 4.22 8.84 -5.78
CA VAL A 55 3.70 8.95 -4.41
C VAL A 55 2.30 9.57 -4.41
N LEU A 56 2.06 10.64 -5.17
CA LEU A 56 0.75 11.29 -5.26
C LEU A 56 -0.31 10.42 -5.94
N ALA A 57 0.07 9.68 -6.98
CA ALA A 57 -0.81 8.71 -7.64
C ALA A 57 -1.24 7.61 -6.65
N CYS A 58 -0.30 7.05 -5.88
CA CYS A 58 -0.60 6.08 -4.81
C CYS A 58 -1.56 6.67 -3.77
N CYS A 59 -1.28 7.88 -3.26
CA CYS A 59 -2.16 8.56 -2.32
C CYS A 59 -3.57 8.73 -2.89
N SER A 60 -3.71 9.06 -4.17
CA SER A 60 -5.02 9.22 -4.81
C SER A 60 -5.81 7.91 -4.85
N PHE A 61 -5.17 6.79 -5.17
CA PHE A 61 -5.85 5.47 -5.18
C PHE A 61 -6.33 5.03 -3.79
N ILE A 62 -5.63 5.44 -2.73
CA ILE A 62 -5.89 4.98 -1.36
C ILE A 62 -6.78 5.97 -0.56
N MET A 63 -6.68 7.28 -0.84
CA MET A 63 -7.37 8.34 -0.09
C MET A 63 -8.67 8.83 -0.75
N LEU A 64 -8.96 8.46 -2.01
CA LEU A 64 -10.23 8.84 -2.64
C LEU A 64 -11.39 7.99 -2.07
N LYS A 65 -12.24 8.70 -1.33
CA LYS A 65 -13.62 8.37 -1.01
C LYS A 65 -14.49 8.55 -2.25
#